data_AF-A0A5F0KEB5-F1
#
_entry.id   AF-A0A5F0KEB5-F1
#
_cell.length_a   1.000
_cell.length_b   1.000
_cell.length_c   1.000
_cell.angle_alpha   90.00
_cell.angle_beta   90.00
_cell.angle_gamma   90.00
#
_symmetry.space_group_name_H-M   'P 1'
#
loop_
_entity.id
_entity.type
_entity.pdbx_description
1 polymer ?
#
loop_
_entity_poly.entity_id
_entity_poly.type
_entity_poly.pdbx_seq_one_letter_code
_entity_poly.pdbx_strand_id
1 'polypeptide(L)'
;MESTQLTVVAADLNNWLPSRDLAKEYPQFTAAQVKALLWKREQHAGLSRCCRMVGARLYVNTKLFGLWMAGQLPEQQARDA
;
A
#
# COMPACT_ATOMS: atom_id res chain seq x y z
N MET A 1 10.06 5.09 12.24
CA MET A 1 9.34 3.89 12.72
C MET A 1 10.31 2.72 12.66
N GLU A 2 10.40 1.91 13.72
CA GLU A 2 11.27 0.73 13.72
C GLU A 2 10.76 -0.30 12.70
N SER A 3 11.67 -0.88 11.92
CA SER A 3 11.37 -1.88 10.88
C SER A 3 10.50 -3.04 11.39
N THR A 4 10.63 -3.39 12.68
CA THR A 4 9.85 -4.42 13.36
C THR A 4 8.35 -4.13 13.36
N GLN A 5 7.93 -2.88 13.57
CA GLN A 5 6.50 -2.51 13.60
C GLN A 5 5.86 -2.64 12.22
N LEU A 6 6.56 -2.25 11.16
CA LEU A 6 6.07 -2.41 9.78
C LEU A 6 5.92 -3.89 9.41
N THR A 7 6.83 -4.75 9.88
CA THR A 7 6.72 -6.20 9.68
C THR A 7 5.49 -6.78 10.36
N VAL A 8 5.16 -6.36 11.59
CA VAL A 8 3.94 -6.79 12.29
C VAL A 8 2.68 -6.40 11.50
N VAL A 9 2.61 -5.14 11.04
CA VAL A 9 1.48 -4.66 10.24
C VAL A 9 1.36 -5.39 8.89
N ALA A 10 2.50 -5.68 8.26
CA ALA A 10 2.56 -6.41 7.00
C ALA A 10 2.15 -7.88 7.15
N ALA A 11 2.50 -8.51 8.27
CA ALA A 11 2.24 -9.93 8.54
C ALA A 11 0.78 -10.20 8.92
N ASP A 12 0.06 -9.21 9.45
CA ASP A 12 -1.36 -9.35 9.78
C ASP A 12 -2.22 -9.37 8.50
N LEU A 13 -2.77 -10.55 8.21
CA LEU A 13 -3.60 -10.83 7.03
C LEU A 13 -4.88 -9.99 6.99
N ASN A 14 -5.39 -9.54 8.13
CA ASN A 14 -6.61 -8.71 8.19
C ASN A 14 -6.41 -7.32 7.57
N ASN A 15 -5.16 -6.90 7.40
CA ASN A 15 -4.85 -5.62 6.76
C ASN A 15 -4.86 -5.70 5.23
N TRP A 16 -4.98 -6.89 4.63
CA TRP A 16 -4.86 -7.09 3.18
C TRP A 16 -6.22 -7.19 2.50
N LEU A 17 -6.47 -6.27 1.57
CA LEU A 17 -7.70 -6.22 0.78
C LEU A 17 -7.39 -6.41 -0.71
N PRO A 18 -8.21 -7.15 -1.49
CA PRO A 18 -8.08 -7.15 -2.94
C PRO A 18 -8.18 -5.72 -3.50
N SER A 19 -7.29 -5.34 -4.42
CA SER A 19 -7.26 -3.97 -4.96
C SER A 19 -8.58 -3.52 -5.60
N ARG A 20 -9.33 -4.46 -6.19
CA ARG A 20 -10.65 -4.23 -6.78
C ARG A 20 -11.73 -3.84 -5.75
N ASP A 21 -11.53 -4.20 -4.49
CA ASP A 21 -12.47 -3.96 -3.40
C ASP A 21 -12.10 -2.69 -2.62
N LEU A 22 -10.93 -2.10 -2.86
CA LEU A 22 -10.45 -0.88 -2.19
C LEU A 22 -11.40 0.31 -2.35
N ALA A 23 -11.94 0.54 -3.55
CA ALA A 23 -12.89 1.63 -3.79
C ALA A 23 -14.29 1.36 -3.20
N LYS A 24 -14.60 0.11 -2.81
CA LYS A 24 -15.83 -0.22 -2.10
C LYS A 24 -15.69 0.09 -0.61
N GLU A 25 -14.56 -0.30 -0.02
CA GLU A 25 -14.26 -0.06 1.40
C GLU A 25 -13.88 1.40 1.68
N TYR A 26 -13.28 2.10 0.71
CA TYR A 26 -12.81 3.47 0.84
C TYR A 26 -13.37 4.35 -0.30
N PRO A 27 -14.61 4.84 -0.19
CA PRO A 27 -15.32 5.54 -1.27
C PRO A 27 -14.70 6.89 -1.68
N GLN A 28 -13.76 7.43 -0.91
CA GLN A 28 -12.97 8.60 -1.31
C GLN A 28 -12.08 8.33 -2.54
N PHE A 29 -11.85 7.05 -2.88
CA PHE A 29 -11.08 6.66 -4.06
C PHE A 29 -11.99 6.06 -5.12
N THR A 30 -11.74 6.38 -6.38
CA THR A 30 -12.38 5.69 -7.52
C THR A 30 -11.58 4.45 -7.92
N ALA A 31 -12.26 3.43 -8.46
CA ALA A 31 -11.60 2.22 -8.95
C ALA A 31 -10.57 2.51 -10.06
N ALA A 32 -10.84 3.50 -10.92
CA ALA A 32 -9.92 3.92 -11.98
C ALA A 32 -8.63 4.54 -11.42
N GLN A 33 -8.74 5.44 -10.42
CA GLN A 33 -7.58 6.05 -9.75
C GLN A 33 -6.72 4.99 -9.07
N VAL A 34 -7.35 4.08 -8.30
CA VAL A 34 -6.65 3.00 -7.61
C VAL A 34 -5.93 2.09 -8.62
N LYS A 35 -6.61 1.68 -9.70
CA LYS A 35 -6.00 0.85 -10.74
C LYS A 35 -4.77 1.52 -11.38
N ALA A 36 -4.90 2.80 -11.76
CA ALA A 36 -3.80 3.54 -12.38
C ALA A 36 -2.60 3.70 -11.44
N LEU A 37 -2.86 4.02 -10.16
CA LEU A 37 -1.84 4.15 -9.13
C LEU A 37 -1.09 2.84 -8.90
N LEU A 38 -1.82 1.74 -8.68
CA LEU A 38 -1.25 0.43 -8.38
C LEU A 38 -0.55 -0.22 -9.58
N TRP A 39 -0.95 0.14 -10.80
CA TRP A 39 -0.24 -0.25 -12.02
C TRP A 39 1.17 0.35 -12.06
N LYS A 40 1.32 1.59 -11.61
CA LYS A 40 2.60 2.31 -11.55
C LYS A 40 3.30 2.20 -10.19
N ARG A 41 2.92 1.23 -9.35
CA ARG A 41 3.42 1.12 -7.96
C ARG A 41 4.95 1.12 -7.83
N GLU A 42 5.68 0.58 -8.81
CA GLU A 42 7.15 0.54 -8.79
C GLU A 42 7.79 1.93 -9.05
N GLN A 43 7.02 2.88 -9.61
CA GLN A 43 7.47 4.26 -9.87
C GLN A 43 7.30 5.17 -8.64
N HIS A 44 6.59 4.70 -7.61
CA HIS A 44 6.32 5.45 -6.39
C HIS A 44 7.07 4.83 -5.22
N ALA A 45 7.97 5.58 -4.60
CA ALA A 45 8.75 5.12 -3.45
C ALA A 45 7.83 4.57 -2.35
N GLY A 46 8.07 3.32 -1.95
CA GLY A 46 7.33 2.63 -0.88
C GLY A 46 5.94 2.08 -1.27
N LEU A 47 5.39 2.40 -2.44
CA LEU A 47 4.04 1.93 -2.81
C LEU A 47 4.03 0.43 -3.11
N SER A 48 5.10 -0.12 -3.70
CA SER A 48 5.23 -1.56 -3.92
C SER A 48 5.22 -2.37 -2.62
N ARG A 49 5.74 -1.83 -1.50
CA ARG A 49 5.66 -2.45 -0.16
C ARG A 49 4.22 -2.62 0.33
N CYS A 50 3.34 -1.69 -0.04
CA CYS A 50 1.94 -1.75 0.34
C CYS A 50 1.16 -2.83 -0.42
N CYS A 51 1.76 -3.43 -1.45
CA CYS A 51 1.06 -4.28 -2.41
C CYS A 51 1.70 -5.66 -2.53
N ARG A 52 0.89 -6.69 -2.78
CA ARG A 52 1.40 -8.05 -3.02
C ARG A 52 0.54 -8.78 -4.03
N MET A 53 1.19 -9.41 -5.02
CA MET A 53 0.54 -10.35 -5.92
C MET A 53 0.43 -11.72 -5.26
N VAL A 54 -0.77 -12.29 -5.26
CA VAL A 54 -1.05 -13.67 -4.83
C VAL A 54 -1.84 -14.35 -5.95
N GLY A 55 -1.17 -15.25 -6.67
CA GLY A 55 -1.68 -15.76 -7.95
C GLY A 55 -1.88 -14.62 -8.94
N ALA A 56 -3.07 -14.51 -9.51
CA ALA A 56 -3.44 -13.44 -10.46
C ALA A 56 -4.10 -12.21 -9.80
N ARG A 57 -4.15 -12.13 -8.47
CA ARG A 57 -4.82 -11.04 -7.74
C ARG A 57 -3.81 -10.16 -7.00
N LEU A 58 -3.99 -8.85 -7.14
CA LEU A 58 -3.25 -7.85 -6.37
C LEU A 58 -3.99 -7.55 -5.07
N TYR A 59 -3.28 -7.65 -3.96
CA TYR A 59 -3.74 -7.23 -2.65
C TYR A 59 -3.00 -5.98 -2.20
N VAL A 60 -3.69 -5.16 -1.42
CA VAL A 60 -3.18 -3.92 -0.84
C VAL A 60 -3.30 -4.02 0.67
N ASN A 61 -2.19 -3.83 1.38
CA ASN A 61 -2.20 -3.65 2.83
C ASN A 61 -2.67 -2.23 3.14
N THR A 62 -3.88 -2.10 3.66
CA THR A 62 -4.57 -0.81 3.84
C THR A 62 -3.89 0.07 4.87
N LYS A 63 -3.29 -0.51 5.91
CA LYS A 63 -2.53 0.22 6.95
C LYS A 63 -1.23 0.78 6.39
N LEU A 64 -0.45 -0.04 5.68
CA LEU A 64 0.76 0.42 5.02
C LEU A 64 0.45 1.46 3.93
N PHE A 65 -0.65 1.28 3.19
CA PHE A 65 -1.10 2.25 2.21
C PHE A 65 -1.48 3.60 2.86
N GLY A 66 -2.11 3.59 4.03
CA GLY A 66 -2.35 4.81 4.81
C GLY A 66 -1.05 5.50 5.24
N LEU A 67 -0.05 4.75 5.68
CA LEU A 67 1.28 5.29 5.98
C LEU A 67 1.96 5.88 4.75
N TRP A 68 1.83 5.23 3.59
CA TRP A 68 2.33 5.73 2.32
C TRP A 68 1.67 7.05 1.91
N MET A 69 0.34 7.15 2.06
CA MET A 69 -0.40 8.40 1.83
C MET A 69 0.06 9.53 2.75
N ALA A 70 0.50 9.20 3.97
CA ALA A 70 1.04 10.15 4.94
C ALA A 70 2.54 10.45 4.77
N GLY A 71 3.23 9.84 3.79
CA GLY A 71 4.67 10.03 3.59
C GLY A 71 5.55 9.41 4.68
N GLN A 72 5.04 8.43 5.43
CA GLN A 72 5.68 7.89 6.64
C GLN A 72 6.44 6.58 6.41
N LEU A 73 6.49 6.07 5.17
CA LEU A 73 7.29 4.88 4.88
C LEU A 73 8.79 5.22 4.80
N PRO A 74 9.69 4.32 5.22
CA PRO A 74 11.13 4.55 5.15
C PRO A 74 11.62 4.96 3.76
N GLU A 75 11.06 4.38 2.70
CA GLU A 75 11.39 4.71 1.31
C GLU A 75 11.05 6.15 0.91
N GLN A 76 10.12 6.81 1.63
CA GLN A 76 9.71 8.19 1.38
C GLN A 76 10.51 9.20 2.22
N GLN A 77 11.07 8.76 3.34
CA GLN A 77 11.85 9.59 4.27
C GLN A 77 13.33 9.69 3.91
N ALA A 78 13.83 8.82 3.03
CA ALA A 78 15.23 8.81 2.60
C ALA A 78 15.65 10.01 1.71
N ARG A 79 14.86 11.10 1.67
CA ARG A 79 15.12 12.28 0.82
C ARG A 79 15.77 13.46 1.54
N ASP A 80 16.00 13.37 2.85
CA ASP A 80 16.63 14.42 3.66
C ASP A 80 17.90 13.92 4.39
N ALA A 81 18.89 13.42 3.64
CA ALA A 81 20.26 13.21 4.11
C ALA A 81 21.27 13.69 3.05
#